data_AF-A0A9D1GI06-F1
#
_entry.id   AF-A0A9D1GI06-F1
#
_cell.length_a   1.000
_cell.length_b   1.000
_cell.length_c   1.000
_cell.angle_alpha   90.00
_cell.angle_beta   90.00
_cell.angle_gamma   90.00
#
_symmetry.space_group_name_H-M   'P 1'
#
loop_
_entity.id
_entity.type
_entity.pdbx_description
1 polymer ?
#
loop_
_entity_poly.entity_id
_entity_poly.type
_entity_poly.pdbx_seq_one_letter_code
_entity_poly.pdbx_strand_id
1 'polypeptide(L)'
;MFAIGTAEETVSGMKLRIPKEYNLNKKGRKIYGLWVGEDTLYLSDEMDPLRARAGRNGNIFDVKVHLDSVIEVPRRLDGKRAVISGRISAIRIRFQQG
;
A
#
# COMPACT_ATOMS: atom_id res chain seq x y z
N MET A 1 8.07 -10.15 4.67
CA MET A 1 9.09 -9.64 3.71
C MET A 1 8.50 -9.43 2.33
N PHE A 2 8.75 -8.23 1.78
CA PHE A 2 8.36 -7.78 0.44
C PHE A 2 9.57 -7.70 -0.49
N ALA A 3 9.34 -7.75 -1.81
CA ALA A 3 10.38 -7.47 -2.80
C ALA A 3 10.90 -6.03 -2.70
N ILE A 4 12.18 -5.84 -3.02
CA ILE A 4 12.79 -4.52 -3.15
C ILE A 4 12.66 -4.09 -4.61
N GLY A 5 12.12 -2.90 -4.83
CA GLY A 5 11.93 -2.38 -6.19
C GLY A 5 11.04 -1.16 -6.22
N THR A 6 10.88 -0.60 -7.42
CA THR A 6 9.89 0.43 -7.70
C THR A 6 9.08 0.02 -8.91
N ALA A 7 7.77 0.24 -8.84
CA ALA A 7 6.84 0.06 -9.92
C ALA A 7 5.86 1.23 -9.95
N GLU A 8 5.13 1.36 -11.04
CA GLU A 8 4.14 2.41 -11.21
C GLU A 8 2.86 1.83 -11.78
N GLU A 9 1.75 2.30 -11.23
CA GLU A 9 0.42 1.85 -11.58
C GLU A 9 -0.53 3.04 -11.52
N THR A 10 -1.65 2.96 -12.25
CA THR A 10 -2.70 3.98 -12.20
C THR A 10 -3.89 3.45 -11.42
N VAL A 11 -4.43 4.26 -10.52
CA VAL A 11 -5.67 3.91 -9.82
C VAL A 11 -6.83 3.94 -10.81
N SER A 12 -7.62 2.88 -10.84
CA SER A 12 -8.78 2.77 -11.74
C SER A 12 -9.99 2.20 -11.00
N GLY A 13 -11.09 2.95 -10.99
CA GLY A 13 -12.32 2.58 -10.27
C GLY A 13 -12.07 2.34 -8.78
N MET A 14 -11.29 3.20 -8.13
CA MET A 14 -10.89 3.09 -6.71
C MET A 14 -10.00 1.87 -6.40
N LYS A 15 -9.47 1.20 -7.42
CA LYS A 15 -8.62 0.02 -7.26
C LYS A 15 -7.20 0.33 -7.68
N LEU A 16 -6.25 -0.10 -6.86
CA LEU A 16 -4.83 -0.10 -7.19
C LEU A 16 -4.34 -1.54 -7.23
N ARG A 17 -3.79 -1.96 -8.37
CA ARG A 17 -3.09 -3.23 -8.48
C ARG A 17 -1.70 -3.07 -7.88
N ILE A 18 -1.32 -3.96 -6.97
CA ILE A 18 0.05 -4.04 -6.47
C ILE A 18 0.76 -5.17 -7.21
N PRO A 19 1.95 -4.95 -7.77
CA PRO A 19 2.67 -5.99 -8.50
C PRO A 19 2.87 -7.27 -7.68
N LYS A 20 2.76 -8.43 -8.35
CA LYS A 20 2.68 -9.75 -7.69
C LYS A 20 3.97 -10.10 -6.94
N GLU A 21 5.11 -9.58 -7.36
CA GLU A 21 6.42 -9.70 -6.70
C GLU A 21 6.41 -9.18 -5.26
N TYR A 22 5.50 -8.27 -4.92
CA TYR A 22 5.34 -7.82 -3.53
C TYR A 22 4.52 -8.79 -2.66
N ASN A 23 3.96 -9.88 -3.20
CA ASN A 23 3.41 -11.00 -2.43
C ASN A 23 2.32 -10.63 -1.39
N LEU A 24 1.41 -9.69 -1.73
CA LEU A 24 0.34 -9.25 -0.82
C LEU A 24 -0.67 -10.36 -0.48
N ASN A 25 -0.89 -11.30 -1.40
CA ASN A 25 -1.91 -12.34 -1.32
C ASN A 25 -1.34 -13.71 -0.89
N LYS A 26 -0.17 -13.74 -0.23
CA LYS A 26 0.40 -14.98 0.31
C LYS A 26 -0.59 -15.60 1.31
N LYS A 27 -0.86 -16.91 1.20
CA LYS A 27 -1.81 -17.62 2.06
C LYS A 27 -1.51 -17.38 3.54
N GLY A 28 -2.54 -16.97 4.31
CA GLY A 28 -2.44 -16.69 5.74
C GLY A 28 -1.76 -15.38 6.11
N ARG A 29 -1.34 -14.56 5.13
CA ARG A 29 -0.75 -13.25 5.38
C ARG A 29 -1.85 -12.20 5.54
N LYS A 30 -1.76 -11.44 6.64
CA LYS A 30 -2.56 -10.24 6.87
C LYS A 30 -1.74 -9.02 6.45
N ILE A 31 -2.37 -8.06 5.78
CA ILE A 31 -1.73 -6.80 5.39
C ILE A 31 -2.37 -5.67 6.17
N TYR A 32 -1.52 -4.82 6.73
CA TYR A 32 -1.88 -3.62 7.44
C TYR A 32 -1.54 -2.39 6.60
N GLY A 33 -2.37 -1.36 6.73
CA GLY A 33 -2.24 -0.08 6.04
C GLY A 33 -2.06 1.06 7.01
N LEU A 34 -1.28 2.06 6.61
CA LEU A 34 -1.14 3.32 7.31
C LEU A 34 -1.10 4.47 6.30
N TRP A 35 -2.03 5.41 6.43
CA TRP A 35 -1.96 6.67 5.70
C TRP A 35 -1.03 7.65 6.40
N VAL A 36 -0.16 8.29 5.62
CA VAL A 36 0.67 9.41 6.07
C VAL A 36 0.34 10.61 5.18
N GLY A 37 -0.41 11.55 5.76
CA GLY A 37 -1.05 12.61 4.99
C GLY A 37 -2.08 12.05 4.00
N GLU A 38 -2.34 12.79 2.94
CA GLU A 38 -3.39 12.44 1.98
C GLU A 38 -2.92 11.56 0.83
N ASP A 39 -1.64 11.59 0.46
CA ASP A 39 -1.17 10.99 -0.79
C ASP A 39 -0.09 9.90 -0.56
N THR A 40 0.12 9.45 0.67
CA THR A 40 1.07 8.36 0.95
C THR A 40 0.43 7.25 1.78
N LEU A 41 0.48 6.03 1.25
CA LEU A 41 0.04 4.81 1.93
C LEU A 41 1.24 3.90 2.17
N TYR A 42 1.38 3.42 3.40
CA TYR A 42 2.32 2.35 3.74
C TYR A 42 1.56 1.05 3.93
N LEU A 43 2.10 -0.04 3.39
CA LEU A 43 1.60 -1.40 3.60
C LEU A 43 2.68 -2.25 4.28
N SER A 44 2.28 -3.13 5.20
CA SER A 44 3.19 -4.11 5.80
C SER A 44 2.44 -5.37 6.25
N ASP A 45 3.14 -6.50 6.34
CA ASP A 45 2.65 -7.72 7.00
C ASP A 45 2.82 -7.68 8.53
N GLU A 46 3.42 -6.60 9.06
CA GLU A 46 3.68 -6.37 10.47
C GLU A 46 3.19 -4.97 10.89
N MET A 47 2.71 -4.82 12.12
CA MET A 47 2.27 -3.50 12.62
C MET A 47 3.45 -2.63 13.07
N ASP A 48 4.53 -3.21 13.59
CA ASP A 48 5.64 -2.45 14.18
C ASP A 48 6.36 -1.52 13.18
N PRO A 49 6.66 -1.94 11.94
CA PRO A 49 7.21 -1.04 10.94
C PRO A 49 6.27 0.14 10.61
N LEU A 50 4.95 -0.04 10.73
CA LEU A 50 3.97 1.02 10.51
C LEU A 50 3.92 1.96 11.71
N ARG A 51 3.92 1.43 12.95
CA ARG A 51 3.96 2.22 14.18
C ARG A 51 5.16 3.17 14.23
N ALA A 52 6.33 2.67 13.81
CA ALA A 52 7.54 3.49 13.71
C ALA A 52 7.40 4.67 12.73
N ARG A 53 6.47 4.60 11.77
CA ARG A 53 6.20 5.65 10.76
C ARG A 53 5.01 6.54 11.11
N ALA A 54 4.04 6.00 11.84
CA ALA A 54 2.80 6.66 12.24
C ALA A 54 3.00 7.85 13.20
N GLY A 55 4.13 7.89 13.93
CA GLY A 55 4.26 8.79 15.07
C GLY A 55 3.13 8.55 16.08
N ARG A 56 2.65 9.60 16.76
CA ARG A 56 1.58 9.48 17.77
C ARG A 56 0.16 9.34 17.21
N ASN A 57 -0.08 9.65 15.93
CA ASN A 57 -1.42 9.86 15.38
C ASN A 57 -1.77 8.99 14.16
N GLY A 58 -0.88 8.14 13.69
CA GLY A 58 -1.16 7.31 12.51
C GLY A 58 -2.09 6.15 12.84
N ASN A 59 -3.27 6.14 12.23
CA ASN A 59 -4.24 5.05 12.38
C ASN A 59 -3.87 3.87 11.47
N ILE A 60 -3.54 2.72 12.07
CA ILE A 60 -3.25 1.49 11.34
C ILE A 60 -4.56 0.73 11.15
N PHE A 61 -4.82 0.26 9.93
CA PHE A 61 -6.05 -0.45 9.59
C PHE A 61 -5.76 -1.75 8.82
N ASP A 62 -6.73 -2.65 8.81
CA ASP A 62 -6.67 -3.88 8.04
C ASP A 62 -6.93 -3.61 6.56
N VAL A 63 -5.99 -3.98 5.70
CA VAL A 63 -6.11 -3.77 4.25
C VAL A 63 -6.78 -5.00 3.65
N LYS A 64 -7.93 -4.78 3.01
CA LYS A 64 -8.58 -5.80 2.19
C LYS A 64 -7.80 -5.96 0.89
N VAL A 65 -7.13 -7.09 0.75
CA VAL A 65 -6.45 -7.50 -0.49
C VAL A 65 -7.38 -8.42 -1.27
N HIS A 66 -7.78 -8.00 -2.46
CA HIS A 66 -8.57 -8.79 -3.40
C HIS A 66 -7.70 -9.75 -4.21
N LEU A 67 -8.33 -10.50 -5.11
CA LEU A 67 -7.62 -11.30 -6.11
C LEU A 67 -6.63 -10.44 -6.91
N ASP A 68 -5.54 -11.06 -7.36
CA ASP A 68 -4.44 -10.39 -8.10
C ASP A 68 -3.77 -9.20 -7.38
N SER A 69 -3.69 -9.26 -6.04
CA SER A 69 -2.99 -8.24 -5.22
C SER A 69 -3.56 -6.83 -5.39
N VAL A 70 -4.88 -6.74 -5.61
CA VAL A 70 -5.57 -5.45 -5.74
C VAL A 70 -6.03 -4.95 -4.37
N ILE A 71 -5.83 -3.66 -4.11
CA ILE A 71 -6.35 -2.99 -2.91
C ILE A 71 -7.34 -1.89 -3.30
N GLU A 72 -8.23 -1.55 -2.37
CA GLU A 72 -9.10 -0.40 -2.49
C GLU A 72 -8.42 0.86 -1.93
N VAL A 73 -8.62 1.98 -2.60
CA VAL A 73 -8.11 3.29 -2.20
C VAL A 73 -9.24 4.33 -2.24
N PRO A 74 -9.14 5.45 -1.50
CA PRO A 74 -10.14 6.51 -1.52
C PRO A 74 -10.46 7.02 -2.93
N ARG A 75 -11.73 7.35 -3.19
CA ARG A 75 -12.22 7.83 -4.49
C ARG A 75 -11.47 9.05 -5.03
N ARG A 76 -10.97 9.93 -4.16
CA ARG A 76 -10.17 11.10 -4.56
C ARG A 76 -8.82 10.77 -5.21
N LEU A 77 -8.40 9.50 -5.16
CA LEU A 77 -7.17 9.02 -5.78
C LEU A 77 -7.42 8.36 -7.13
N ASP A 78 -8.67 8.23 -7.56
CA ASP A 78 -9.00 7.61 -8.84
C ASP A 78 -8.38 8.40 -10.01
N GLY A 79 -7.80 7.68 -10.98
CA GLY A 79 -7.04 8.28 -12.09
C GLY A 79 -5.64 8.77 -11.74
N LYS A 80 -5.24 8.83 -10.45
CA LYS A 80 -3.87 9.23 -10.07
C LYS A 80 -2.86 8.11 -10.36
N ARG A 81 -1.66 8.51 -10.79
CA ARG A 81 -0.49 7.63 -10.86
C ARG A 81 0.01 7.35 -9.44
N ALA A 82 0.32 6.10 -9.16
CA ALA A 82 0.85 5.61 -7.90
C ALA A 82 2.24 5.03 -8.10
N VAL A 83 3.22 5.59 -7.41
CA VAL A 83 4.59 5.06 -7.35
C VAL A 83 4.69 4.09 -6.17
N ILE A 84 4.88 2.81 -6.47
CA ILE A 84 4.92 1.71 -5.51
C ILE A 84 6.39 1.35 -5.27
N SER A 85 6.92 1.68 -4.09
CA SER A 85 8.29 1.36 -3.68
C SER A 85 8.27 0.25 -2.63
N GLY A 86 8.66 -0.97 -3.01
CA GLY A 86 8.84 -2.06 -2.06
C GLY A 86 10.17 -1.98 -1.32
N ARG A 87 10.10 -2.24 -0.02
CA ARG A 87 11.25 -2.46 0.87
C ARG A 87 10.98 -3.70 1.71
N ILE A 88 12.03 -4.30 2.27
CA ILE A 88 11.96 -5.56 3.05
C ILE A 88 10.76 -5.61 4.02
N SER A 89 10.56 -4.56 4.81
CA SER A 89 9.55 -4.50 5.88
C SER A 89 8.28 -3.73 5.56
N ALA A 90 8.23 -2.97 4.46
CA ALA A 90 7.06 -2.19 4.09
C ALA A 90 7.08 -1.80 2.61
N ILE A 91 5.90 -1.68 2.02
CA ILE A 91 5.70 -1.03 0.73
C ILE A 91 5.27 0.41 1.00
N ARG A 92 5.87 1.37 0.29
CA ARG A 92 5.41 2.75 0.26
C ARG A 92 4.76 3.02 -1.08
N ILE A 93 3.54 3.53 -1.05
CA ILE A 93 2.78 3.94 -2.24
C ILE A 93 2.60 5.45 -2.15
N ARG A 94 3.09 6.17 -3.15
CA ARG A 94 2.91 7.63 -3.26
C ARG A 94 2.04 7.94 -4.46
N PHE A 95 0.91 8.59 -4.23
CA PHE A 95 0.00 9.04 -5.28
C PHE A 95 0.46 10.40 -5.77
N GLN A 96 0.66 10.55 -7.07
CA GLN A 96 1.08 11.79 -7.70
C GLN A 96 -0.14 12.57 -8.19
N GLN A 97 -0.10 13.90 -8.11
CA GLN A 97 -1.10 14.75 -8.76
C GLN A 97 -0.97 14.56 -10.28
N GLY A 98 -2.10 14.34 -10.93
CA GLY A 98 -2.21 14.37 -12.40
C GLY A 98 -2.38 15.79 -12.90
#